data_AF-A0A0B0IIH2-F1
#
_entry.id   AF-A0A0B0IIH2-F1
#
_cell.length_a   1.000
_cell.length_b   1.000
_cell.length_c   1.000
_cell.angle_alpha   90.00
_cell.angle_beta   90.00
_cell.angle_gamma   90.00
#
_symmetry.space_group_name_H-M   'P 1'
#
loop_
_entity.id
_entity.type
_entity.pdbx_description
1 polymer ?
#
loop_
_entity_poly.entity_id
_entity_poly.type
_entity_poly.pdbx_seq_one_letter_code
_entity_poly.pdbx_strand_id
1 'polypeptide(L)'
;MSERFFLYDDIEETRTRFVSFMGENQRFDLAIIHSSRYYGKQLVLDVQSNRFAIIGSDDLDEPGYIEHAFNLTTEEAEELRSFLYEIV
;
A
#
# COMPACT_ATOMS: atom_id res chain seq x y z
N MET A 1 16.55 20.39 26.28
CA MET A 1 15.77 19.47 25.44
C MET A 1 16.16 18.08 25.87
N SER A 2 15.24 17.26 26.39
CA SER A 2 15.57 15.87 26.73
C SER A 2 15.86 15.11 25.44
N GLU A 3 16.93 14.31 25.43
CA GLU A 3 17.19 13.38 24.33
C GLU A 3 16.01 12.43 24.16
N ARG A 4 15.66 12.15 22.90
CA ARG A 4 14.58 11.22 22.57
C ARG A 4 15.05 9.80 22.89
N PHE A 5 14.20 9.02 23.55
CA PHE A 5 14.41 7.58 23.72
C PHE A 5 13.80 6.84 22.52
N PHE A 6 14.65 6.30 21.66
CA PHE A 6 14.24 5.54 20.48
C PHE A 6 14.15 4.05 20.82
N LEU A 7 13.05 3.40 20.42
CA LEU A 7 12.93 1.94 20.50
C LEU A 7 13.74 1.26 19.38
N TYR A 8 13.76 1.86 18.20
CA TYR A 8 14.60 1.55 17.06
C TYR A 8 14.73 2.80 16.19
N ASP A 9 15.85 2.93 15.48
CA ASP A 9 16.11 4.01 14.52
C ASP A 9 17.08 3.46 13.47
N ASP A 10 16.53 2.79 12.44
CA ASP A 10 17.32 2.21 11.37
C ASP A 10 16.96 2.79 10.01
N ILE A 11 18.00 3.07 9.23
CA ILE A 11 17.93 3.51 7.85
C ILE A 11 18.19 2.29 6.97
N GLU A 12 17.32 2.06 5.99
CA GLU A 12 17.52 1.07 4.95
C GLU A 12 17.30 1.70 3.57
N GLU A 13 18.01 1.20 2.56
CA GLU A 13 17.73 1.52 1.16
C GLU A 13 16.54 0.69 0.68
N THR A 14 15.49 1.35 0.19
CA THR A 14 14.27 0.70 -0.33
C THR A 14 14.08 1.03 -1.80
N ARG A 15 13.36 0.14 -2.51
CA ARG A 15 12.90 0.44 -3.87
C ARG A 15 11.45 0.90 -3.83
N THR A 16 11.17 2.03 -4.46
CA THR A 16 9.82 2.57 -4.59
C THR A 16 9.39 2.63 -6.03
N ARG A 17 8.18 2.15 -6.33
CA ARG A 17 7.49 2.35 -7.61
C ARG A 17 6.39 3.39 -7.41
N PHE A 18 6.49 4.50 -8.15
CA PHE A 18 5.39 5.44 -8.30
C PHE A 18 4.61 5.06 -9.53
N VAL A 19 3.30 4.86 -9.38
CA VAL A 19 2.42 4.44 -10.47
C VAL A 19 1.12 5.20 -10.39
N SER A 20 0.67 5.65 -11.55
CA SER A 20 -0.61 6.33 -11.70
C SER A 20 -1.39 5.61 -12.78
N PHE A 21 -2.63 5.23 -12.49
CA PHE A 21 -3.51 4.63 -13.47
C PHE A 21 -4.94 5.11 -13.28
N MET A 22 -5.70 5.09 -14.38
CA MET A 22 -7.13 5.41 -14.38
C MET A 22 -7.90 4.10 -14.34
N GLY A 23 -8.64 3.88 -13.26
CA GLY A 23 -9.68 2.86 -13.20
C GLY A 23 -10.97 3.34 -13.87
N GLU A 24 -12.04 2.55 -13.82
CA GLU A 24 -13.32 2.96 -14.41
C GLU A 24 -13.98 4.06 -13.57
N ASN A 25 -13.84 3.97 -12.24
CA ASN A 25 -14.50 4.86 -11.29
C ASN A 25 -13.60 6.01 -10.81
N GLN A 26 -12.29 5.77 -10.65
CA GLN A 26 -11.37 6.80 -10.18
C GLN A 26 -9.93 6.62 -10.68
N ARG A 27 -9.13 7.67 -10.48
CA ARG A 27 -7.67 7.64 -10.68
C ARG A 27 -7.00 7.18 -9.40
N PHE A 28 -6.00 6.31 -9.52
CA PHE A 28 -5.12 5.91 -8.43
C PHE A 28 -3.73 6.52 -8.63
N ASP A 29 -3.14 7.09 -7.58
CA ASP A 29 -1.73 7.49 -7.54
C ASP A 29 -1.06 6.79 -6.37
N LEU A 30 -0.30 5.74 -6.65
CA LEU A 30 0.28 4.87 -5.64
C LEU A 30 1.80 5.02 -5.55
N ALA A 31 2.30 4.94 -4.32
CA ALA A 31 3.69 4.66 -4.02
C ALA A 31 3.78 3.26 -3.40
N ILE A 32 4.45 2.33 -4.09
CA ILE A 32 4.63 0.95 -3.64
C ILE A 32 6.08 0.79 -3.21
N ILE A 33 6.29 0.57 -1.91
CA ILE A 33 7.61 0.52 -1.28
C ILE A 33 7.95 -0.94 -0.95
N HIS A 34 9.01 -1.43 -1.57
CA HIS A 34 9.59 -2.74 -1.28
C HIS A 34 10.66 -2.57 -0.20
N SER A 35 10.41 -3.17 0.96
CA SER A 35 11.27 -3.13 2.14
C SER A 35 11.45 -4.55 2.70
N SER A 36 12.60 -4.79 3.30
CA SER A 36 12.88 -6.04 4.01
C SER A 36 12.10 -6.18 5.32
N ARG A 37 11.58 -5.07 5.87
CA ARG A 37 10.88 -5.02 7.17
C ARG A 37 9.54 -5.76 7.20
N TYR A 38 8.90 -5.96 6.05
CA TYR A 38 7.54 -6.48 5.95
C TYR A 38 7.45 -7.94 5.47
N TYR A 39 8.54 -8.70 5.60
CA TYR A 39 8.57 -10.16 5.35
C TYR A 39 8.01 -10.58 3.97
N GLY A 40 8.32 -9.81 2.94
CA GLY A 40 7.86 -10.05 1.56
C GLY A 40 6.60 -9.28 1.18
N LYS A 41 5.87 -8.71 2.15
CA LYS A 41 4.76 -7.78 1.88
C LYS A 41 5.29 -6.41 1.42
N GLN A 42 4.46 -5.67 0.72
CA GLN A 42 4.77 -4.36 0.16
C GLN A 42 3.98 -3.28 0.91
N LEU A 43 4.61 -2.14 1.19
CA LEU A 43 3.89 -0.98 1.70
C LEU A 43 3.28 -0.22 0.52
N VAL A 44 1.96 -0.24 0.41
CA VAL A 44 1.19 0.43 -0.64
C VAL A 44 0.56 1.68 -0.05
N LEU A 45 0.97 2.85 -0.54
CA LEU A 45 0.43 4.16 -0.18
C LEU A 45 -0.38 4.72 -1.35
N ASP A 46 -1.63 5.07 -1.11
CA ASP A 46 -2.43 5.93 -1.99
C ASP A 46 -2.21 7.40 -1.62
N VAL A 47 -1.58 8.11 -2.53
CA VAL A 47 -1.17 9.52 -2.37
C VAL A 47 -2.39 10.45 -2.40
N GLN A 48 -3.49 10.07 -3.07
CA GLN A 48 -4.68 10.92 -3.13
C GLN A 48 -5.47 10.86 -1.82
N SER A 49 -5.70 9.65 -1.30
CA SER A 49 -6.51 9.45 -0.09
C SER A 49 -5.71 9.56 1.21
N ASN A 50 -4.37 9.64 1.14
CA ASN A 50 -3.46 9.57 2.29
C ASN A 50 -3.63 8.28 3.11
N ARG A 51 -3.97 7.17 2.44
CA ARG A 51 -4.16 5.86 3.05
C ARG A 51 -3.07 4.91 2.62
N PHE A 52 -2.70 4.00 3.51
CA PHE A 52 -1.71 2.98 3.21
C PHE A 52 -2.06 1.67 3.89
N ALA A 53 -1.51 0.59 3.34
CA ALA A 53 -1.53 -0.72 3.94
C ALA A 53 -0.27 -1.50 3.58
N ILE A 54 0.05 -2.50 4.40
CA ILE A 54 1.10 -3.48 4.11
C ILE A 54 0.38 -4.67 3.48
N ILE A 55 0.62 -4.89 2.20
CA ILE A 55 -0.11 -5.85 1.36
C ILE A 55 0.80 -7.01 0.97
N GLY A 56 0.37 -8.22 1.30
CA GLY A 56 0.80 -9.49 0.70
C GLY A 56 -0.32 -10.10 -0.16
N SER A 57 -0.01 -11.21 -0.82
CA SER A 57 -0.98 -11.91 -1.67
C SER A 57 -2.20 -12.40 -0.89
N ASP A 58 -2.00 -12.81 0.36
CA ASP A 58 -3.04 -13.23 1.31
C ASP A 58 -4.02 -12.11 1.66
N ASP A 59 -3.53 -10.87 1.76
CA ASP A 59 -4.38 -9.71 2.08
C ASP A 59 -5.30 -9.32 0.90
N LEU A 60 -4.91 -9.65 -0.34
CA LEU A 60 -5.74 -9.42 -1.53
C LEU A 60 -6.95 -10.38 -1.58
N ASP A 61 -6.78 -11.58 -1.02
CA ASP A 61 -7.82 -12.61 -0.96
C ASP A 61 -8.81 -12.38 0.21
N GLU A 62 -8.45 -11.57 1.20
CA GLU A 62 -9.30 -11.28 2.37
C GLU A 62 -10.48 -10.36 1.99
N PRO A 63 -11.73 -10.82 2.11
CA PRO A 63 -12.90 -10.03 1.70
C PRO A 63 -13.04 -8.72 2.50
N GLY A 64 -13.20 -7.60 1.80
CA GLY A 64 -13.41 -6.29 2.41
C GLY A 64 -12.14 -5.60 2.91
N TYR A 65 -10.97 -6.24 2.81
CA TYR A 65 -9.73 -5.69 3.34
C TYR A 65 -9.28 -4.45 2.57
N ILE A 66 -9.30 -4.49 1.24
CA ILE A 66 -8.87 -3.38 0.37
C ILE A 66 -9.84 -2.20 0.50
N GLU A 67 -11.13 -2.48 0.50
CA GLU A 67 -12.21 -1.54 0.76
C GLU A 67 -11.96 -0.80 2.08
N HIS A 68 -11.68 -1.53 3.16
CA HIS A 68 -11.45 -0.94 4.48
C HIS A 68 -10.13 -0.15 4.55
N ALA A 69 -9.05 -0.74 4.05
CA ALA A 69 -7.71 -0.15 4.09
C ALA A 69 -7.64 1.18 3.31
N PHE A 70 -8.24 1.22 2.13
CA PHE A 70 -8.21 2.38 1.25
C PHE A 70 -9.49 3.22 1.27
N ASN A 71 -10.51 2.81 2.05
CA ASN A 71 -11.82 3.47 2.12
C ASN A 71 -12.44 3.66 0.73
N LEU A 72 -12.50 2.55 0.00
CA LEU A 72 -13.03 2.46 -1.36
C LEU A 72 -14.38 1.76 -1.35
N THR A 73 -15.19 2.03 -2.37
CA THR A 73 -16.32 1.16 -2.72
C THR A 73 -15.82 -0.22 -3.18
N THR A 74 -16.72 -1.21 -3.22
CA THR A 74 -16.38 -2.56 -3.68
C THR A 74 -15.83 -2.55 -5.11
N GLU A 75 -16.41 -1.70 -5.97
CA GLU A 75 -16.03 -1.57 -7.37
C GLU A 75 -14.63 -0.94 -7.53
N GLU A 76 -14.36 0.17 -6.83
CA GLU A 76 -13.04 0.81 -6.82
C GLU A 76 -11.97 -0.09 -6.19
N ALA A 77 -12.33 -0.84 -5.13
CA ALA A 77 -11.44 -1.78 -4.49
C ALA A 77 -11.07 -2.95 -5.41
N GLU A 78 -12.00 -3.42 -6.25
CA GLU A 78 -11.72 -4.47 -7.24
C GLU A 78 -10.73 -3.99 -8.30
N GLU A 79 -10.85 -2.75 -8.77
CA GLU A 79 -9.89 -2.16 -9.71
C GLU A 79 -8.48 -2.09 -9.10
N LEU A 80 -8.38 -1.62 -7.85
CA LEU A 80 -7.11 -1.58 -7.13
C LEU A 80 -6.56 -2.99 -6.87
N ARG A 81 -7.40 -3.92 -6.43
CA ARG A 81 -7.02 -5.31 -6.14
C ARG A 81 -6.50 -6.01 -7.38
N SER A 82 -7.19 -5.88 -8.51
CA SER A 82 -6.75 -6.45 -9.79
C SER A 82 -5.35 -5.96 -10.17
N PHE A 83 -5.09 -4.65 -10.03
CA PHE A 83 -3.77 -4.09 -10.28
C PHE A 83 -2.71 -4.61 -9.30
N LEU A 84 -3.05 -4.76 -8.02
CA LEU A 84 -2.11 -5.26 -7.01
C LEU A 84 -1.76 -6.74 -7.22
N TYR A 85 -2.66 -7.58 -7.72
CA TYR A 85 -2.34 -8.98 -8.08
C TYR A 85 -1.27 -9.10 -9.17
N GLU A 86 -1.08 -8.09 -10.02
CA GLU A 86 -0.02 -8.10 -11.03
C GLU A 86 1.37 -7.76 -10.46
N ILE A 87 1.43 -7.25 -9.22
CA ILE A 87 2.62 -6.62 -8.64
C ILE A 87 3.08 -7.29 -7.35
N VAL A 88 2.13 -7.76 -6.53
CA VAL A 88 2.37 -8.36 -5.21
C VAL A 88 2.68 -9.84 -5.34
#